data_AF-A0A2A3VJL3-F1
#
_entry.id   AF-A0A2A3VJL3-F1
#
_cell.length_a   1.000
_cell.length_b   1.000
_cell.length_c   1.000
_cell.angle_alpha   90.00
_cell.angle_beta   90.00
_cell.angle_gamma   90.00
#
_symmetry.space_group_name_H-M   'P 1'
#
loop_
_entity.id
_entity.type
_entity.pdbx_description
1 polymer ?
#
loop_
_entity_poly.entity_id
_entity_poly.type
_entity_poly.pdbx_seq_one_letter_code
_entity_poly.pdbx_strand_id
1 'polypeptide(L)'
;MKQSRRIDPLLNRAQETEDAAARVLAERQSTLAQHEAQLVELRRYAEEYGNSQMAATSPAQLANRRAFLDRLQSAVEQQSRAVDNSRQTVEIERGRLLLASRDKQVLEQLAASYRAQERQVDERRSQRELDDLGARRVRLNAMAADGADV
;
A
#
# COMPACT_ATOMS: atom_id res chain seq x y z
N MET A 1 7.16 25.87 17.57
CA MET A 1 6.71 25.11 16.39
C MET A 1 5.52 24.25 16.82
N LYS A 2 4.42 24.22 16.06
CA LYS A 2 3.22 23.43 16.39
C LYS A 2 3.54 21.93 16.40
N GLN A 3 2.98 21.17 17.34
CA GLN A 3 3.25 19.74 17.52
C GLN A 3 2.80 18.95 16.29
N SER A 4 1.71 19.40 15.63
CA SER A 4 1.26 18.84 14.36
C SER A 4 2.33 18.90 13.26
N ARG A 5 3.18 19.93 13.23
CA ARG A 5 4.23 20.06 12.20
C ARG A 5 5.44 19.15 12.43
N ARG A 6 5.60 18.65 13.65
CA ARG A 6 6.70 17.76 14.00
C ARG A 6 6.45 16.31 13.60
N ILE A 7 5.18 15.94 13.36
CA ILE A 7 4.80 14.60 12.92
C ILE A 7 4.82 14.44 11.40
N ASP A 8 4.74 15.55 10.64
CA ASP A 8 4.70 15.53 9.18
C ASP A 8 5.88 14.75 8.55
N PRO A 9 7.14 14.84 9.03
CA PRO A 9 8.23 14.01 8.49
C PRO A 9 8.02 12.51 8.69
N LEU A 10 7.43 12.10 9.82
CA LEU A 10 7.12 10.69 10.08
C LEU A 10 5.98 10.20 9.18
N LEU A 11 4.98 11.05 8.94
CA LEU A 11 3.89 10.75 8.04
C LEU A 11 4.38 10.60 6.59
N ASN A 12 5.25 11.51 6.13
CA ASN A 12 5.88 11.42 4.80
C ASN A 12 6.69 10.11 4.66
N ARG A 13 7.49 9.75 5.67
CA ARG A 13 8.24 8.50 5.69
C ARG A 13 7.31 7.26 5.61
N ALA A 14 6.20 7.29 6.33
CA ALA A 14 5.21 6.21 6.30
C ALA A 14 4.52 6.09 4.93
N GLN A 15 4.17 7.23 4.32
CA GLN A 15 3.65 7.29 2.95
C GLN A 15 4.65 6.68 1.95
N GLU A 16 5.92 7.09 1.99
CA GLU A 16 6.96 6.54 1.12
C GLU A 16 7.12 5.02 1.29
N THR A 17 6.99 4.53 2.53
CA THR A 17 7.09 3.10 2.85
C THR A 17 5.90 2.32 2.30
N GLU A 18 4.69 2.85 2.44
CA GLU A 18 3.48 2.27 1.84
C GLU A 18 3.59 2.23 0.31
N ASP A 19 3.99 3.33 -0.32
CA ASP A 19 4.14 3.41 -1.78
C ASP A 19 5.20 2.44 -2.30
N ALA A 20 6.32 2.28 -1.58
CA ALA A 20 7.34 1.31 -1.91
C ALA A 20 6.80 -0.13 -1.82
N ALA A 21 6.07 -0.46 -0.74
CA ALA A 21 5.45 -1.77 -0.57
C ALA A 21 4.42 -2.06 -1.67
N ALA A 22 3.62 -1.06 -2.06
CA ALA A 22 2.65 -1.19 -3.14
C ALA A 22 3.32 -1.47 -4.50
N ARG A 23 4.43 -0.78 -4.81
CA ARG A 23 5.21 -1.03 -6.03
C ARG A 23 5.79 -2.44 -6.07
N VAL A 24 6.36 -2.89 -4.95
CA VAL A 24 6.90 -4.26 -4.84
C VAL A 24 5.79 -5.29 -5.02
N LEU A 25 4.63 -5.10 -4.39
CA LEU A 25 3.49 -6.00 -4.57
C LEU A 25 3.05 -6.07 -6.03
N ALA A 26 2.95 -4.93 -6.72
CA ALA A 26 2.58 -4.89 -8.13
C ALA A 26 3.60 -5.65 -9.02
N GLU A 27 4.90 -5.50 -8.76
CA GLU A 27 5.95 -6.26 -9.45
C GLU A 27 5.77 -7.77 -9.23
N ARG A 28 5.56 -8.21 -7.98
CA ARG A 28 5.35 -9.63 -7.66
C ARG A 28 4.09 -10.19 -8.29
N GLN A 29 3.01 -9.43 -8.35
CA GLN A 29 1.78 -9.82 -9.05
C GLN A 29 2.01 -9.99 -10.55
N SER A 30 2.79 -9.09 -11.18
CA SER A 30 3.18 -9.25 -12.59
C SER A 30 4.01 -10.51 -12.81
N THR A 31 4.99 -10.80 -11.94
CA THR A 31 5.76 -12.04 -12.02
C THR A 31 4.89 -13.28 -11.86
N LEU A 32 3.93 -13.27 -10.92
CA LEU A 32 2.97 -14.37 -10.75
C LEU A 32 2.16 -14.59 -12.04
N ALA A 33 1.62 -13.54 -12.63
CA ALA A 33 0.84 -13.63 -13.86
C ALA A 33 1.67 -14.22 -15.02
N GLN A 34 2.95 -13.86 -15.13
CA GLN A 34 3.86 -14.45 -16.12
C GLN A 34 4.07 -15.95 -15.87
N HIS A 35 4.29 -16.37 -14.62
CA HIS A 35 4.45 -17.78 -14.30
C HIS A 35 3.18 -18.60 -14.57
N GLU A 36 2.00 -18.04 -14.27
CA GLU A 36 0.72 -18.68 -14.55
C GLU A 36 0.46 -18.82 -16.05
N ALA A 37 0.73 -17.78 -16.84
CA ALA A 37 0.63 -17.83 -18.29
C ALA A 37 1.56 -18.91 -18.89
N GLN A 38 2.82 -18.93 -18.47
CA GLN A 38 3.79 -19.94 -18.93
C GLN A 38 3.37 -21.36 -18.55
N LEU A 39 2.76 -21.57 -17.37
CA LEU A 39 2.25 -22.87 -16.95
C LEU A 39 1.10 -23.34 -17.84
N VAL A 40 0.17 -22.43 -18.19
CA VAL A 40 -0.94 -22.71 -19.10
C VAL A 40 -0.41 -23.12 -20.47
N GLU A 41 0.54 -22.36 -21.02
CA GLU A 41 1.18 -22.68 -22.30
C GLU A 41 1.89 -24.04 -22.29
N LEU A 42 2.68 -24.33 -21.24
CA LEU A 42 3.37 -25.62 -21.12
C LEU A 42 2.40 -26.80 -21.04
N ARG A 43 1.31 -26.67 -20.27
CA ARG A 43 0.28 -27.71 -20.16
C ARG A 43 -0.43 -27.95 -21.49
N ARG A 44 -0.80 -26.86 -22.16
CA ARG A 44 -1.42 -26.92 -23.49
C ARG A 44 -0.50 -27.59 -24.49
N TYR A 45 0.77 -27.19 -24.54
CA TYR A 45 1.75 -27.80 -25.42
C TYR A 45 1.97 -29.29 -25.12
N ALA A 46 1.96 -29.68 -23.84
CA ALA A 46 2.08 -31.08 -23.44
C ALA A 46 0.90 -31.95 -23.90
N GLU A 47 -0.32 -31.41 -23.78
CA GLU A 47 -1.53 -32.07 -24.26
C GLU A 47 -1.53 -32.20 -25.79
N GLU A 48 -1.27 -31.10 -26.51
CA GLU A 48 -1.21 -31.09 -27.98
C GLU A 48 -0.13 -32.05 -28.50
N TYR A 49 1.06 -32.05 -27.87
CA TYR A 49 2.14 -32.96 -28.24
C TYR A 49 1.79 -34.42 -27.92
N GLY A 50 1.18 -34.70 -26.77
CA GLY A 50 0.74 -36.04 -26.38
C GLY A 50 -0.31 -36.62 -27.33
N ASN A 51 -1.27 -35.79 -27.75
CA ASN A 51 -2.35 -36.15 -28.66
C ASN A 51 -1.93 -36.18 -30.14
N SER A 52 -0.76 -35.62 -30.48
CA SER A 52 -0.25 -35.68 -31.85
C SER A 52 -0.07 -37.13 -32.29
N GLN A 53 -0.83 -37.55 -33.31
CA GLN A 53 -0.63 -38.82 -34.01
C GLN A 53 0.62 -38.74 -34.89
N MET A 54 1.80 -38.58 -34.28
CA MET A 54 3.03 -38.83 -35.02
C MET A 54 3.17 -40.35 -35.18
N ALA A 55 3.12 -40.84 -36.41
CA ALA A 55 3.49 -42.20 -36.74
C ALA A 55 4.98 -42.40 -36.44
N ALA A 56 5.33 -42.73 -35.20
CA ALA A 56 6.66 -43.18 -34.86
C ALA A 56 6.85 -44.56 -35.51
N THR A 57 7.71 -44.63 -36.51
CA THR A 57 7.91 -45.81 -37.35
C THR A 57 9.08 -46.66 -36.89
N SER A 58 9.89 -46.20 -35.92
CA SER A 58 11.01 -46.95 -35.37
C SER A 58 11.05 -46.96 -33.82
N PRO A 59 11.63 -48.00 -33.20
CA PRO A 59 11.83 -48.06 -31.75
C PRO A 59 12.61 -46.85 -31.18
N ALA A 60 13.59 -46.34 -31.92
CA ALA A 60 14.36 -45.16 -31.52
C ALA A 60 13.49 -43.89 -31.47
N GLN A 61 12.58 -43.71 -32.43
CA GLN A 61 11.63 -42.59 -32.43
C GLN A 61 10.64 -42.67 -31.25
N LEU A 62 10.18 -43.87 -30.92
CA LEU A 62 9.31 -44.10 -29.76
C LEU A 62 10.03 -43.76 -28.45
N ALA A 63 11.29 -44.20 -28.28
CA ALA A 63 12.10 -43.88 -27.10
C ALA A 63 12.36 -42.38 -26.96
N ASN A 64 12.70 -41.69 -28.06
CA ASN A 64 12.91 -40.25 -28.07
C ASN A 64 11.63 -39.47 -27.71
N ARG A 65 10.48 -39.87 -28.27
CA ARG A 65 9.18 -39.28 -27.92
C ARG A 65 8.88 -39.43 -26.43
N ARG A 66 9.11 -40.62 -25.87
CA ARG A 66 8.89 -40.86 -24.44
C ARG A 66 9.79 -39.98 -23.57
N ALA A 67 11.09 -39.93 -23.88
CA ALA A 67 12.03 -39.08 -23.15
C ALA A 67 11.67 -37.59 -23.22
N PHE A 68 11.16 -37.12 -24.35
CA PHE A 68 10.68 -35.74 -24.49
C PHE A 68 9.44 -35.47 -23.63
N LEU A 69 8.46 -36.39 -23.64
CA LEU A 69 7.28 -36.29 -22.77
C LEU A 69 7.65 -36.25 -21.28
N ASP A 70 8.61 -37.08 -20.85
CA ASP A 70 9.07 -37.09 -19.46
C ASP A 70 9.75 -35.76 -19.08
N ARG A 71 10.53 -35.17 -19.99
CA ARG A 71 11.11 -33.83 -19.79
C ARG A 71 10.05 -32.74 -19.72
N LEU A 72 9.03 -32.82 -20.58
CA LEU A 72 7.95 -31.84 -20.61
C LEU A 72 7.09 -31.90 -19.35
N GLN A 73 6.78 -33.09 -18.87
CA GLN A 73 6.11 -33.29 -17.58
C GLN A 73 6.95 -32.71 -16.43
N SER A 74 8.26 -32.97 -16.42
CA SER A 74 9.17 -32.40 -15.42
C SER A 74 9.18 -30.87 -15.45
N ALA A 75 9.13 -30.27 -16.65
CA ALA A 75 9.05 -28.80 -16.82
C ALA A 75 7.72 -28.23 -16.30
N VAL A 76 6.59 -28.90 -16.55
CA VAL A 76 5.28 -28.51 -16.00
C VAL A 76 5.29 -28.55 -14.48
N GLU A 77 5.88 -29.59 -13.87
CA GLU A 77 5.99 -29.70 -12.42
C GLU A 77 6.88 -28.60 -11.83
N GLN A 78 8.02 -28.31 -12.45
CA GLN A 78 8.89 -27.21 -12.02
C GLN A 78 8.19 -25.85 -12.13
N GLN A 79 7.48 -25.60 -13.24
CA GLN A 79 6.73 -24.36 -13.43
C GLN A 79 5.57 -24.24 -12.44
N SER A 80 4.89 -25.35 -12.11
CA SER A 80 3.84 -25.35 -11.07
C SER A 80 4.40 -24.92 -9.71
N ARG A 81 5.57 -25.46 -9.32
CA ARG A 81 6.25 -25.03 -8.07
C ARG A 81 6.65 -23.57 -8.12
N ALA A 82 7.07 -23.06 -9.27
CA ALA A 82 7.38 -21.63 -9.44
C ALA A 82 6.14 -20.74 -9.25
N VAL A 83 4.98 -21.14 -9.79
CA VAL A 83 3.70 -20.48 -9.53
C VAL A 83 3.36 -20.48 -8.05
N ASP A 84 3.44 -21.63 -7.38
CA ASP A 84 3.11 -21.75 -5.95
C ASP A 84 4.02 -20.87 -5.07
N ASN A 85 5.33 -20.86 -5.35
CA ASN A 85 6.28 -19.98 -4.67
C ASN A 85 5.98 -18.49 -4.92
N SER A 86 5.62 -18.13 -6.15
CA SER A 86 5.26 -16.76 -6.51
C SER A 86 3.97 -16.31 -5.83
N ARG A 87 2.96 -17.19 -5.70
CA ARG A 87 1.74 -16.95 -4.92
C ARG A 87 2.07 -16.68 -3.46
N GLN A 88 2.89 -17.51 -2.83
CA GLN A 88 3.32 -17.29 -1.45
C GLN A 88 4.05 -15.95 -1.29
N THR A 89 4.89 -15.58 -2.25
CA THR A 89 5.60 -14.29 -2.26
C THR A 89 4.61 -13.12 -2.33
N VAL A 90 3.61 -13.19 -3.21
CA VAL A 90 2.55 -12.17 -3.31
C VAL A 90 1.82 -12.01 -1.98
N GLU A 91 1.48 -13.10 -1.29
CA GLU A 91 0.79 -13.02 0.00
C GLU A 91 1.67 -12.37 1.09
N ILE A 92 2.97 -12.63 1.09
CA ILE A 92 3.92 -11.95 1.99
C ILE A 92 3.95 -10.44 1.72
N GLU A 93 4.04 -10.03 0.46
CA GLU A 93 4.07 -8.60 0.11
C GLU A 93 2.72 -7.92 0.39
N ARG A 94 1.58 -8.61 0.23
CA ARG A 94 0.27 -8.11 0.68
C ARG A 94 0.25 -7.84 2.18
N GLY A 95 0.80 -8.76 2.97
CA GLY A 95 0.94 -8.58 4.41
C GLY A 95 1.80 -7.36 4.78
N ARG A 96 2.91 -7.14 4.07
CA ARG A 96 3.77 -5.97 4.27
C ARG A 96 3.07 -4.67 3.92
N LEU A 97 2.34 -4.61 2.80
CA LEU A 97 1.56 -3.44 2.43
C LEU A 97 0.50 -3.14 3.51
N LEU A 98 -0.22 -4.15 3.98
CA LEU A 98 -1.22 -3.97 5.04
C LEU A 98 -0.63 -3.37 6.32
N LEU A 99 0.56 -3.82 6.73
CA LEU A 99 1.25 -3.27 7.91
C LEU A 99 1.66 -1.81 7.68
N ALA A 100 2.27 -1.51 6.52
CA ALA A 100 2.67 -0.13 6.17
C ALA A 100 1.46 0.83 6.13
N SER A 101 0.34 0.40 5.55
CA SER A 101 -0.91 1.17 5.53
C SER A 101 -1.45 1.44 6.94
N ARG A 102 -1.39 0.44 7.83
CA ARG A 102 -1.80 0.60 9.24
C ARG A 102 -0.92 1.60 9.99
N ASP A 103 0.39 1.49 9.86
CA ASP A 103 1.34 2.39 10.52
C ASP A 103 1.12 3.85 10.08
N LYS A 104 0.92 4.06 8.78
CA LYS A 104 0.53 5.37 8.24
C LYS A 104 -0.79 5.87 8.82
N GLN A 105 -1.83 5.04 8.84
CA GLN A 105 -3.13 5.42 9.37
C GLN A 105 -3.06 5.83 10.85
N VAL A 106 -2.24 5.16 11.65
CA VAL A 106 -2.01 5.53 13.07
C VAL A 106 -1.38 6.92 13.16
N LEU A 107 -0.37 7.21 12.34
CA LEU A 107 0.27 8.54 12.31
C LEU A 107 -0.69 9.64 11.83
N GLU A 108 -1.56 9.36 10.87
CA GLU A 108 -2.59 10.29 10.41
C GLU A 108 -3.58 10.64 11.53
N GLN A 109 -4.05 9.63 12.27
CA GLN A 109 -4.94 9.84 13.42
C GLN A 109 -4.26 10.66 14.52
N LEU A 110 -2.98 10.38 14.79
CA LEU A 110 -2.21 11.15 15.77
C LEU A 110 -2.02 12.61 15.32
N ALA A 111 -1.70 12.84 14.05
CA ALA A 111 -1.60 14.18 13.47
C ALA A 111 -2.93 14.93 13.56
N ALA A 112 -4.05 14.27 13.27
CA ALA A 112 -5.39 14.84 13.38
C ALA A 112 -5.73 15.24 14.82
N SER A 113 -5.38 14.40 15.80
CA SER A 113 -5.53 14.69 17.23
C SER A 113 -4.75 15.94 17.65
N TYR A 114 -3.48 16.06 17.26
CA TYR A 114 -2.69 17.27 17.54
C TYR A 114 -3.28 18.53 16.91
N ARG A 115 -3.73 18.45 15.64
CA ARG A 115 -4.39 19.59 14.98
C ARG A 115 -5.68 20.00 15.69
N ALA A 116 -6.45 19.04 16.21
CA ALA A 116 -7.66 19.33 16.97
C ALA A 116 -7.36 20.04 18.31
N GLN A 117 -6.35 19.57 19.04
CA GLN A 117 -5.92 20.21 20.29
C GLN A 117 -5.40 21.63 20.04
N GLU A 118 -4.61 21.84 19.00
CA GLU A 118 -4.09 23.16 18.63
C GLU A 118 -5.20 24.13 18.27
N ARG A 119 -6.23 23.68 17.52
CA ARG A 119 -7.41 24.51 17.23
C ARG A 119 -8.15 24.96 18.49
N GLN A 120 -8.36 24.06 19.46
CA GLN A 120 -9.01 24.42 20.72
C GLN A 120 -8.21 25.44 21.52
N VAL A 121 -6.88 25.33 21.54
CA VAL A 121 -6.01 26.29 22.22
C VAL A 121 -6.07 27.65 21.53
N ASP A 122 -6.00 27.66 20.20
CA ASP A 122 -6.08 28.88 19.40
C ASP A 122 -7.45 29.57 19.55
N GLU A 123 -8.56 28.81 19.54
CA GLU A 123 -9.92 29.33 19.80
C GLU A 123 -10.08 29.92 21.20
N ARG A 124 -9.56 29.23 22.24
CA ARG A 124 -9.61 29.77 23.60
C ARG A 124 -8.80 31.06 23.73
N ARG A 125 -7.68 31.14 23.03
CA ARG A 125 -6.84 32.35 23.01
C ARG A 125 -7.54 33.49 22.28
N SER A 126 -8.11 33.25 21.11
CA SER A 126 -8.82 34.29 20.35
C SER A 126 -10.05 34.79 21.09
N GLN A 127 -10.80 33.90 21.75
CA GLN A 127 -11.93 34.30 22.60
C GLN A 127 -11.49 35.24 23.72
N ARG A 128 -10.41 34.91 24.45
CA ARG A 128 -9.88 35.77 25.52
C ARG A 128 -9.45 37.15 25.00
N GLU A 129 -8.78 37.19 23.86
CA GLU A 129 -8.35 38.44 23.23
C GLU A 129 -9.56 39.32 22.82
N LEU A 130 -10.64 38.71 22.32
CA LEU A 130 -11.89 39.41 21.99
C LEU A 130 -12.60 39.92 23.25
N ASP A 131 -12.67 39.11 24.30
CA ASP A 131 -13.29 39.48 25.57
C ASP A 131 -12.56 40.66 26.22
N ASP A 132 -11.22 40.66 26.20
CA ASP A 132 -10.39 41.75 26.73
C ASP A 132 -10.59 43.07 25.96
N LEU A 133 -10.66 43.00 24.62
CA LEU A 133 -10.96 44.16 23.78
C LEU A 133 -12.37 44.69 24.04
N GLY A 134 -13.35 43.79 24.18
CA GLY A 134 -14.72 44.12 24.56
C GLY A 134 -14.77 44.84 25.91
N ALA A 135 -14.14 44.27 26.94
CA ALA A 135 -14.07 44.86 28.28
C ALA A 135 -13.36 46.23 28.28
N ARG A 136 -12.28 46.40 27.50
CA ARG A 136 -11.61 47.70 27.34
C ARG A 136 -12.52 48.73 26.69
N ARG A 137 -13.28 48.36 25.66
CA ARG A 137 -14.22 49.28 24.99
C ARG A 137 -15.35 49.70 25.92
N VAL A 138 -15.92 48.77 26.68
CA VAL A 138 -16.96 49.07 27.68
C VAL A 138 -16.42 50.06 28.73
N ARG A 139 -15.21 49.82 29.27
CA ARG A 139 -14.58 50.74 30.22
C ARG A 139 -14.37 52.14 29.64
N LEU A 140 -13.85 52.26 28.42
CA LEU A 140 -13.64 53.56 27.77
C LEU A 140 -14.96 54.32 27.56
N ASN A 141 -16.02 53.63 27.14
CA ASN A 141 -17.33 54.25 26.98
C ASN A 141 -17.90 54.74 28.33
N ALA A 142 -17.73 53.96 29.40
CA ALA A 142 -18.17 54.36 30.73
C ALA A 142 -17.43 55.62 31.21
N MET A 143 -16.11 55.70 31.02
CA MET A 143 -15.32 56.90 31.38
C MET A 143 -15.69 58.13 30.54
N ALA A 144 -16.05 57.96 29.26
CA ALA A 144 -16.50 59.06 28.42
C ALA A 144 -17.90 59.58 28.81
N ALA A 145 -18.79 58.69 29.28
CA ALA A 145 -20.09 59.10 29.81
C ALA A 145 -19.96 59.86 31.14
N ASP A 146 -19.11 59.39 32.05
CA ASP A 146 -18.85 60.02 33.35
C ASP A 146 -18.14 61.39 33.21
N GLY A 147 -17.33 61.56 32.16
CA GLY A 147 -16.63 62.81 31.86
C GLY A 147 -17.46 63.87 31.12
N ALA A 148 -18.69 63.55 30.69
CA ALA A 148 -19.60 64.49 30.02
C ALA A 148 -20.58 65.19 30.98
N ASP A 149 -20.60 64.79 32.25
CA ASP A 149 -21.46 65.32 33.33
C ASP A 149 -20.75 66.35 34.25
N VAL A 150 -19.68 67.00 33.77
CA VAL A 150 -18.99 68.13 34.45
C VAL A 150 -18.91 69.32 33.50
#